data_AF-A0A9E6CMN4-F1
#
_entry.id   AF-A0A9E6CMN4-F1
#
_cell.length_a   1.000
_cell.length_b   1.000
_cell.length_c   1.000
_cell.angle_alpha   90.00
_cell.angle_beta   90.00
_cell.angle_gamma   90.00
#
_symmetry.space_group_name_H-M   'P 1'
#
loop_
_entity.id
_entity.type
_entity.pdbx_description
1 polymer ?
#
loop_
_entity_poly.entity_id
_entity_poly.type
_entity_poly.pdbx_seq_one_letter_code
_entity_poly.pdbx_strand_id
1 'polypeptide(L)'
;MTKSFACRDTEKLFNDQRVRRFQSFERQARKRLMVLHAAPGLEALMLNPGNKFHALKGDKKGQFAISINEQWCVCFEWHDGNVFNVGIVDYH
;
A
#
# COMPACT_ATOMS: atom_id res chain seq x y z
N MET A 1 -2.94 11.70 -2.11
CA MET A 1 -3.79 11.43 -0.92
C MET A 1 -4.61 10.15 -1.12
N THR A 2 -4.83 9.38 -0.06
CA THR A 2 -5.67 8.17 -0.09
C THR A 2 -7.16 8.51 -0.15
N LYS A 3 -7.89 7.88 -1.06
CA LYS A 3 -9.33 8.13 -1.32
C LYS A 3 -10.22 6.92 -1.07
N SER A 4 -9.71 5.71 -1.30
CA SER A 4 -10.47 4.47 -1.05
C SER A 4 -9.57 3.30 -0.64
N PHE A 5 -10.19 2.32 0.01
CA PHE A 5 -9.56 1.09 0.45
C PHE A 5 -10.26 -0.12 -0.19
N ALA A 6 -9.48 -1.12 -0.56
CA ALA A 6 -10.01 -2.37 -1.12
C ALA A 6 -10.69 -3.25 -0.05
N CYS A 7 -10.35 -3.06 1.24
CA CYS A 7 -10.97 -3.79 2.34
C CYS A 7 -10.98 -3.01 3.66
N ARG A 8 -11.97 -3.32 4.50
CA ARG A 8 -12.17 -2.70 5.82
C ARG A 8 -10.98 -2.87 6.75
N ASP A 9 -10.25 -3.97 6.66
CA ASP A 9 -9.08 -4.21 7.52
C ASP A 9 -7.94 -3.22 7.21
N THR A 10 -7.70 -2.92 5.94
CA THR A 10 -6.65 -1.97 5.55
C THR A 10 -7.04 -0.55 5.97
N GLU A 11 -8.32 -0.19 5.82
CA GLU A 11 -8.87 1.08 6.29
C GLU A 11 -8.76 1.22 7.81
N LYS A 12 -9.12 0.18 8.57
CA LYS A 12 -8.96 0.16 10.03
C LYS A 12 -7.52 0.40 10.44
N LEU A 13 -6.58 -0.32 9.83
CA LEU A 13 -5.16 -0.17 10.12
C LEU A 13 -4.66 1.24 9.79
N PHE A 14 -5.14 1.83 8.68
CA PHE A 14 -4.83 3.20 8.31
C PHE A 14 -5.31 4.21 9.36
N ASN A 15 -6.51 4.00 9.91
CA ASN A 15 -7.13 4.85 10.93
C ASN A 15 -6.69 4.51 12.37
N ASP A 16 -5.48 3.99 12.52
CA ASP A 16 -4.88 3.64 13.81
C ASP A 16 -5.61 2.57 14.63
N GLN A 17 -6.49 1.78 13.99
CA GLN A 17 -7.19 0.70 14.66
C GLN A 17 -6.43 -0.63 14.54
N ARG A 18 -6.37 -1.37 15.65
CA ARG A 18 -5.72 -2.68 15.69
C ARG A 18 -6.46 -3.69 14.82
N VAL A 19 -5.73 -4.42 13.99
CA VAL A 19 -6.26 -5.51 13.16
C VAL A 19 -5.45 -6.78 13.40
N ARG A 20 -6.09 -7.81 13.96
CA ARG A 20 -5.44 -9.05 14.42
C ARG A 20 -4.61 -9.73 13.32
N ARG A 21 -5.11 -9.78 12.09
CA ARG A 21 -4.43 -10.41 10.95
C ARG A 21 -3.12 -9.73 10.53
N PHE A 22 -2.94 -8.45 10.88
CA PHE A 22 -1.76 -7.67 10.51
C PHE A 22 -0.79 -7.50 11.70
N GLN A 23 -1.11 -8.06 12.86
CA GLN A 23 -0.40 -7.81 14.12
C GLN A 23 1.11 -8.09 14.02
N SER A 24 1.51 -9.15 13.32
CA SER A 24 2.92 -9.55 13.20
C SER A 24 3.78 -8.58 12.39
N PHE A 25 3.18 -7.75 11.54
CA PHE A 25 3.88 -6.78 10.68
C PHE A 25 3.24 -5.38 10.71
N GLU A 26 2.46 -5.10 11.77
CA GLU A 26 1.59 -3.93 11.86
C GLU A 26 2.36 -2.62 11.67
N ARG A 27 3.52 -2.52 12.35
CA ARG A 27 4.40 -1.35 12.29
C ARG A 27 4.88 -1.08 10.86
N GLN A 28 5.30 -2.13 10.14
CA GLN A 28 5.78 -2.02 8.78
C GLN A 28 4.63 -1.65 7.83
N ALA A 29 3.47 -2.29 7.97
CA ALA A 29 2.29 -1.98 7.18
C ALA A 29 1.85 -0.52 7.34
N ARG A 30 1.73 -0.04 8.58
CA ARG A 30 1.41 1.37 8.88
C ARG A 30 2.42 2.34 8.26
N LYS A 31 3.71 2.05 8.39
CA LYS A 31 4.75 2.86 7.76
C LYS A 31 4.56 2.95 6.24
N ARG A 32 4.27 1.83 5.56
CA ARG A 32 4.02 1.83 4.10
C ARG A 32 2.76 2.61 3.73
N LEU A 33 1.68 2.44 4.49
CA LEU A 33 0.43 3.18 4.29
C LEU A 33 0.64 4.70 4.44
N MET A 34 1.42 5.13 5.43
CA MET A 34 1.73 6.56 5.63
C MET A 34 2.63 7.12 4.52
N VAL A 35 3.65 6.37 4.10
CA VAL A 35 4.50 6.75 2.95
C VAL A 35 3.65 6.92 1.68
N LEU A 36 2.74 5.97 1.43
CA LEU A 36 1.83 6.03 0.29
C LEU A 36 0.88 7.24 0.37
N HIS A 37 0.33 7.51 1.55
CA HIS A 37 -0.59 8.62 1.77
C HIS A 37 0.07 9.99 1.55
N ALA A 38 1.31 10.14 2.03
CA ALA A 38 2.10 11.37 1.98
C ALA A 38 2.82 11.59 0.64
N ALA A 39 2.82 10.60 -0.26
CA ALA A 39 3.55 10.71 -1.52
C ALA A 39 2.92 11.80 -2.43
N PRO A 40 3.74 12.71 -2.98
CA PRO A 40 3.27 13.70 -3.95
C PRO A 40 3.06 13.12 -5.36
N GLY A 41 3.66 11.96 -5.65
CA GLY A 41 3.68 11.32 -6.97
C GLY A 41 4.23 9.91 -6.91
N LEU A 42 4.09 9.15 -8.00
CA LEU A 42 4.68 7.81 -8.13
C LEU A 42 6.21 7.86 -8.12
N GLU A 43 6.80 8.92 -8.68
CA GLU A 43 8.24 9.15 -8.75
C GLU A 43 8.85 9.21 -7.34
N ALA A 44 8.17 9.84 -6.39
CA ALA A 44 8.61 9.90 -4.99
C ALA A 44 8.61 8.52 -4.33
N LEU A 45 7.68 7.63 -4.72
CA LEU A 45 7.65 6.25 -4.23
C LEU A 45 8.77 5.41 -4.83
N MET A 46 9.16 5.68 -6.08
CA MET A 46 10.26 5.02 -6.78
C MET A 46 11.64 5.42 -6.24
N LEU A 47 11.82 6.70 -5.91
CA LEU A 47 13.09 7.24 -5.42
C LEU A 47 13.37 6.92 -3.94
N ASN A 48 12.37 6.43 -3.20
CA ASN A 48 12.52 6.13 -1.78
C ASN A 48 13.38 4.86 -1.56
N PRO A 49 14.59 4.98 -0.97
CA PRO A 49 15.49 3.84 -0.80
C PRO A 49 14.85 2.72 0.04
N GLY A 50 14.90 1.49 -0.47
CA GLY A 50 14.29 0.33 0.20
C GLY A 50 12.76 0.23 0.04
N ASN A 51 12.16 1.09 -0.78
CA ASN A 51 10.80 0.94 -1.23
C ASN A 51 10.80 0.04 -2.47
N LYS A 52 10.38 -1.22 -2.32
CA LYS A 52 10.27 -2.18 -3.44
C LYS A 52 9.00 -1.89 -4.26
N PHE A 53 8.90 -0.67 -4.77
CA PHE A 53 7.79 -0.24 -5.61
C PHE A 53 7.86 -0.94 -6.97
N HIS A 54 6.74 -1.48 -7.43
CA HIS A 54 6.63 -2.08 -8.75
C HIS A 54 5.20 -1.99 -9.30
N ALA A 55 5.09 -1.83 -10.62
CA ALA A 55 3.80 -1.92 -11.31
C ALA A 55 3.39 -3.39 -11.49
N LEU A 56 2.11 -3.68 -11.27
CA LEU A 56 1.54 -5.00 -11.52
C LEU A 56 1.25 -5.18 -13.02
N LYS A 57 1.29 -6.44 -13.48
CA LYS A 57 1.12 -6.84 -14.88
C LYS A 57 -0.12 -7.74 -15.04
N GLY A 58 -0.50 -8.02 -16.27
CA GLY A 58 -1.65 -8.88 -16.60
C GLY A 58 -2.98 -8.20 -16.24
N ASP A 59 -3.89 -8.95 -15.62
CA ASP A 59 -5.24 -8.48 -15.25
C ASP A 59 -5.23 -7.33 -14.23
N LYS A 60 -4.11 -7.12 -13.54
CA LYS A 60 -3.90 -6.01 -12.58
C LYS A 60 -3.16 -4.82 -13.18
N LYS A 61 -3.12 -4.71 -14.52
CA LYS A 61 -2.48 -3.58 -15.21
C LYS A 61 -3.14 -2.26 -14.76
N GLY A 62 -2.31 -1.30 -14.32
CA GLY A 62 -2.77 -0.04 -13.74
C GLY A 62 -2.73 -0.02 -12.21
N GLN A 63 -2.47 -1.16 -11.58
CA GLN A 63 -2.20 -1.25 -10.15
C GLN A 63 -0.69 -1.26 -9.87
N PHE A 64 -0.34 -0.79 -8.69
CA PHE A 64 1.01 -0.70 -8.17
C PHE A 64 1.09 -1.40 -6.82
N ALA A 65 2.30 -1.82 -6.44
CA ALA A 65 2.54 -2.45 -5.15
C ALA A 65 3.81 -1.93 -4.48
N ILE A 66 3.79 -1.88 -3.15
CA ILE A 66 4.94 -1.61 -2.28
C ILE A 66 5.08 -2.75 -1.28
N SER A 67 6.24 -3.42 -1.25
CA SER A 67 6.47 -4.51 -0.29
C SER A 67 6.50 -4.02 1.16
N ILE A 68 5.82 -4.76 2.03
CA ILE A 68 5.88 -4.62 3.49
C ILE A 68 7.02 -5.50 4.02
N ASN A 69 7.01 -6.77 3.64
CA ASN A 69 8.05 -7.77 3.92
C ASN A 69 8.10 -8.81 2.78
N GLU A 70 8.57 -10.02 3.04
CA GLU A 70 8.70 -11.11 2.05
C GLU A 70 7.34 -11.69 1.61
N GLN A 71 6.35 -11.68 2.50
CA GLN A 71 5.02 -12.26 2.25
C GLN A 71 3.97 -11.19 1.88
N TRP A 72 4.05 -9.97 2.42
CA TRP A 72 2.97 -8.99 2.32
C TRP A 72 3.36 -7.76 1.51
N CYS A 73 2.42 -7.24 0.73
CA CYS A 73 2.55 -5.96 0.03
C CYS A 73 1.29 -5.09 0.15
N VAL A 74 1.47 -3.78 0.00
CA VAL A 74 0.37 -2.82 -0.19
C VAL A 74 0.14 -2.67 -1.69
N CYS A 75 -1.02 -3.07 -2.18
CA CYS A 75 -1.49 -2.83 -3.55
C CYS A 75 -2.40 -1.61 -3.59
N PHE A 76 -2.31 -0.83 -4.67
CA PHE A 76 -3.11 0.38 -4.86
C PHE A 76 -3.19 0.78 -6.33
N GLU A 77 -4.14 1.66 -6.63
CA GLU A 77 -4.27 2.36 -7.91
C GLU A 77 -3.87 3.81 -7.73
N TRP A 78 -3.26 4.38 -8.77
CA TRP A 78 -2.85 5.77 -8.78
C TRP A 78 -3.35 6.46 -10.04
N HIS A 79 -4.17 7.49 -9.86
CA HIS A 79 -4.59 8.38 -10.94
C HIS A 79 -4.90 9.77 -10.38
N ASP A 80 -4.65 10.80 -11.18
CA ASP A 80 -4.93 12.21 -10.85
C ASP A 80 -4.36 12.66 -9.49
N GLY A 81 -3.14 12.20 -9.15
CA GLY A 81 -2.47 12.53 -7.87
C GLY A 81 -3.10 11.90 -6.63
N ASN A 82 -4.03 10.96 -6.82
CA ASN A 82 -4.77 10.32 -5.75
C ASN A 82 -4.53 8.80 -5.75
N VAL A 83 -4.70 8.21 -4.56
CA VAL A 83 -4.48 6.79 -4.32
C VAL A 83 -5.81 6.11 -4.02
N PHE A 84 -6.12 5.06 -4.76
CA PHE A 84 -7.39 4.33 -4.66
C PHE A 84 -7.15 2.85 -4.41
N ASN A 85 -8.21 2.17 -3.97
CA ASN A 85 -8.26 0.72 -3.83
C ASN A 85 -7.08 0.16 -3.03
N VAL A 86 -6.69 0.87 -1.97
CA VAL A 86 -5.55 0.50 -1.13
C VAL A 86 -5.86 -0.77 -0.35
N GLY A 87 -5.03 -1.79 -0.51
CA GLY A 87 -5.21 -3.09 0.16
C GLY A 87 -3.88 -3.73 0.54
N ILE A 88 -3.84 -4.39 1.70
CA ILE A 88 -2.75 -5.28 2.09
C ILE A 88 -3.07 -6.70 1.61
N VAL A 89 -2.20 -7.26 0.77
CA VAL A 89 -2.37 -8.58 0.18
C VAL A 89 -1.16 -9.48 0.44
N ASP A 90 -1.41 -10.78 0.43
CA ASP A 90 -0.35 -11.79 0.38
C ASP A 90 0.23 -11.80 -1.04
N TYR A 91 1.56 -11.78 -1.13
CA TYR A 91 2.35 -11.74 -2.35
C TYR A 91 2.77 -13.15 -2.80
N HIS A 92 2.44 -14.19 -2.03
CA HIS A 92 2.64 -15.60 -2.38
C HIS A 92 1.36 -16.29 -2.82
#